data_AF-A0A9E5EFR9-F1
#
_entry.id   AF-A0A9E5EFR9-F1
#
_cell.length_a   1.000
_cell.length_b   1.000
_cell.length_c   1.000
_cell.angle_alpha   90.00
_cell.angle_beta   90.00
_cell.angle_gamma   90.00
#
_symmetry.space_group_name_H-M   'P 1'
#
loop_
_entity.id
_entity.type
_entity.pdbx_description
1 polymer ?
#
loop_
_entity_poly.entity_id
_entity_poly.type
_entity_poly.pdbx_seq_one_letter_code
_entity_poly.pdbx_strand_id
1 'polypeptide(L)'
;HKPYRKGGARLAGLTGATVLPVAHNAGRFWPRNSFLKYPGLITVSIGPSIPSQGKSGDQLHEAVETWIEGEMRRIDPAAYQAK
;
A
#
# COMPACT_ATOMS: atom_id res chain seq x y z
N HIS A 1 -10.20 0.31 -9.86
CA HIS A 1 -9.21 0.64 -8.81
C HIS A 1 -9.63 1.98 -8.19
N LYS A 2 -9.61 2.13 -6.86
CA LYS A 2 -9.87 3.43 -6.21
C LYS A 2 -8.51 4.11 -5.99
N PRO A 3 -8.32 5.36 -6.44
CA PRO A 3 -7.04 6.03 -6.31
C PRO A 3 -6.63 6.15 -4.84
N TYR A 4 -5.33 6.03 -4.58
CA TYR A 4 -4.79 6.19 -3.24
C TYR A 4 -5.06 7.61 -2.73
N ARG A 5 -5.29 7.73 -1.43
CA ARG A 5 -5.46 9.03 -0.79
C ARG A 5 -4.11 9.60 -0.36
N LYS A 6 -3.89 10.88 -0.63
CA LYS A 6 -2.61 11.58 -0.39
C LYS A 6 -2.36 12.04 1.05
N GLY A 7 -3.36 11.96 1.93
CA GLY A 7 -3.30 12.57 3.27
C GLY A 7 -2.11 12.11 4.12
N GLY A 8 -1.81 10.80 4.13
CA GLY A 8 -0.68 10.26 4.90
C GLY A 8 0.68 10.74 4.39
N ALA A 9 0.87 10.71 3.07
CA ALA A 9 2.10 11.20 2.44
C ALA A 9 2.30 12.71 2.64
N ARG A 10 1.21 13.50 2.57
CA ARG A 10 1.23 14.93 2.88
C ARG A 10 1.63 15.20 4.33
N LEU A 11 1.07 14.45 5.28
CA LEU A 11 1.45 14.57 6.69
C LEU A 11 2.93 14.27 6.90
N ALA A 12 3.43 13.19 6.30
CA ALA A 12 4.84 12.80 6.40
C ALA A 12 5.79 13.87 5.80
N GLY A 13 5.43 14.45 4.65
CA GLY A 13 6.20 15.55 4.06
C GLY A 13 6.24 16.81 4.94
N LEU A 14 5.15 17.10 5.67
CA LEU A 14 5.08 18.25 6.58
C LEU A 14 5.85 18.02 7.90
N THR A 15 5.84 16.80 8.43
CA THR A 15 6.46 16.49 9.73
C THR A 15 7.89 15.98 9.61
N GLY A 16 8.32 15.60 8.40
CA GLY A 16 9.59 14.91 8.19
C GLY A 16 9.59 13.46 8.70
N ALA A 17 8.42 12.90 9.06
CA ALA A 17 8.31 11.52 9.52
C ALA A 17 8.65 10.54 8.39
N THR A 18 9.39 9.48 8.70
CA THR A 18 9.72 8.43 7.73
C THR A 18 8.47 7.62 7.38
N VAL A 19 8.29 7.31 6.09
CA VAL A 19 7.20 6.46 5.60
C VAL A 19 7.67 5.02 5.45
N LEU A 20 6.93 4.06 5.99
CA LEU A 20 7.13 2.63 5.77
C LEU A 20 5.93 2.09 4.98
N PRO A 21 6.11 1.72 3.70
CA PRO A 21 5.02 1.20 2.90
C PRO A 21 4.72 -0.25 3.28
N VAL A 22 3.44 -0.61 3.30
CA VAL A 22 2.97 -1.96 3.64
C VAL A 22 1.91 -2.40 2.64
N ALA A 23 2.06 -3.59 2.09
CA ALA A 23 1.12 -4.23 1.17
C ALA A 23 0.60 -5.54 1.78
N HIS A 24 -0.67 -5.86 1.59
CA HIS A 24 -1.25 -7.11 2.08
C HIS A 24 -2.43 -7.59 1.24
N ASN A 25 -2.61 -8.91 1.15
CA ASN A 25 -3.66 -9.55 0.34
C ASN A 25 -4.91 -9.95 1.15
N ALA A 26 -5.06 -9.43 2.39
CA ALA A 26 -6.14 -9.87 3.29
C ALA A 26 -7.54 -9.67 2.71
N GLY A 27 -7.74 -8.65 1.87
CA GLY A 27 -9.03 -8.36 1.23
C GLY A 27 -9.57 -9.51 0.37
N ARG A 28 -8.70 -10.44 -0.07
CA ARG A 28 -9.09 -11.67 -0.79
C ARG A 28 -9.87 -12.65 0.09
N PHE A 29 -9.54 -12.72 1.38
CA PHE A 29 -10.14 -13.65 2.33
C PHE A 29 -11.13 -12.96 3.27
N TRP A 30 -10.90 -11.67 3.56
CA TRP A 30 -11.72 -10.84 4.44
C TRP A 30 -12.21 -9.60 3.67
N PRO A 31 -13.26 -9.74 2.83
CA PRO A 31 -13.74 -8.65 1.99
C PRO A 31 -14.28 -7.47 2.80
N ARG A 32 -14.17 -6.27 2.24
CA ARG A 32 -14.74 -5.06 2.84
C ARG A 32 -16.25 -5.22 3.08
N ASN A 33 -16.72 -4.82 4.26
CA ASN A 33 -18.12 -4.86 4.68
C ASN A 33 -18.73 -6.29 4.71
N SER A 34 -17.91 -7.33 4.76
CA SER A 34 -18.36 -8.71 4.96
C SER A 34 -18.24 -9.12 6.43
N PHE A 35 -19.27 -9.78 6.97
CA PHE A 35 -19.17 -10.47 8.27
C PHE A 35 -18.45 -11.82 8.13
N LEU A 36 -18.53 -12.44 6.94
CA LEU A 36 -17.91 -13.71 6.66
C LEU A 36 -16.42 -13.53 6.37
N LYS A 37 -15.59 -14.29 7.09
CA LYS A 37 -14.14 -14.36 6.94
C LYS A 37 -13.78 -15.76 6.43
N TYR A 38 -13.08 -15.82 5.30
CA TYR A 38 -12.63 -17.09 4.74
C TYR A 38 -11.24 -17.45 5.28
N PRO A 39 -10.92 -18.74 5.47
CA PRO A 39 -9.56 -19.18 5.77
C PRO A 39 -8.66 -19.01 4.53
N GLY A 40 -7.38 -18.74 4.77
CA GLY A 40 -6.37 -18.58 3.72
C GLY A 40 -5.08 -17.93 4.24
N LEU A 41 -4.06 -17.89 3.39
CA LEU A 41 -2.77 -17.29 3.73
C LEU A 41 -2.80 -15.77 3.48
N ILE A 42 -2.71 -15.00 4.56
CA ILE A 42 -2.52 -13.55 4.48
C ILE A 42 -1.02 -13.27 4.45
N THR A 43 -0.55 -12.70 3.36
CA THR A 43 0.81 -12.18 3.23
C THR A 43 0.79 -10.70 3.56
N VAL A 44 1.63 -10.29 4.52
CA VAL A 44 1.93 -8.88 4.81
C VAL A 44 3.36 -8.65 4.38
N SER A 45 3.56 -7.71 3.46
CA SER A 45 4.88 -7.29 3.00
C SER A 45 5.18 -5.89 3.47
N ILE A 46 6.35 -5.70 4.06
CA ILE A 46 6.84 -4.43 4.58
C ILE A 46 8.00 -4.00 3.69
N GLY A 47 7.87 -2.81 3.10
CA GLY A 47 8.88 -2.28 2.19
C GLY A 47 9.99 -1.50 2.88
N PRO A 48 10.94 -0.99 2.09
CA PRO A 48 12.02 -0.17 2.61
C PRO A 48 11.48 1.14 3.20
N SER A 49 12.19 1.68 4.19
CA SER A 49 11.88 3.00 4.72
C SER A 49 12.11 4.08 3.65
N ILE A 50 11.16 5.02 3.56
CA ILE A 50 11.20 6.15 2.66
C ILE A 50 11.34 7.42 3.51
N PRO A 51 12.55 8.01 3.60
CA PRO A 51 12.75 9.28 4.29
C PRO A 51 11.95 10.40 3.61
N SER A 52 11.37 11.28 4.42
CA SER A 52 10.53 12.40 3.95
C SER A 52 11.28 13.71 3.79
N GLN A 53 12.48 13.85 4.38
CA GLN A 53 13.32 15.03 4.21
C GLN A 53 13.54 15.33 2.73
N GLY A 54 13.25 16.56 2.33
CA GLY A 54 13.45 17.05 0.96
C GLY A 54 12.45 16.54 -0.07
N LYS A 55 11.38 15.83 0.34
CA LYS A 55 10.33 15.35 -0.57
C LYS A 55 8.99 16.02 -0.31
N SER A 56 8.27 16.33 -1.39
CA SER A 56 6.88 16.77 -1.30
C SER A 56 5.96 15.61 -0.95
N GLY A 57 4.77 15.93 -0.43
CA GLY A 57 3.75 14.91 -0.16
C GLY A 57 3.34 14.12 -1.41
N ASP A 58 3.38 14.74 -2.59
CA ASP A 58 3.09 14.06 -3.86
C ASP A 58 4.20 13.08 -4.26
N GLN A 59 5.48 13.47 -4.11
CA GLN A 59 6.61 12.58 -4.37
C GLN A 59 6.61 11.36 -3.44
N LEU A 60 6.28 11.57 -2.16
CA LEU A 60 6.13 10.48 -1.19
C LEU A 60 4.96 9.56 -1.57
N HIS A 61 3.83 10.14 -1.98
CA HIS A 61 2.66 9.39 -2.38
C HIS A 61 2.94 8.48 -3.58
N GLU A 62 3.55 9.03 -4.62
CA GLU A 62 3.89 8.30 -5.85
C GLU A 62 4.91 7.18 -5.57
N ALA A 63 5.91 7.42 -4.73
CA ALA A 63 6.88 6.40 -4.35
C ALA A 63 6.23 5.23 -3.59
N VAL A 64 5.33 5.54 -2.65
CA VAL A 64 4.60 4.52 -1.89
C VAL A 64 3.64 3.74 -2.79
N GLU A 65 2.85 4.43 -3.62
CA GLU A 65 1.92 3.80 -4.55
C GLU A 65 2.65 2.88 -5.52
N THR A 66 3.73 3.36 -6.15
CA THR A 66 4.56 2.56 -7.06
C THR A 66 5.06 1.28 -6.40
N TRP A 67 5.57 1.39 -5.16
CA TRP A 67 6.05 0.22 -4.42
C TRP A 67 4.90 -0.74 -4.08
N ILE A 68 3.77 -0.26 -3.56
CA ILE A 68 2.61 -1.10 -3.21
C ILE A 68 2.11 -1.83 -4.46
N GLU A 69 1.95 -1.13 -5.58
CA GLU A 69 1.47 -1.70 -6.82
C GLU A 69 2.42 -2.76 -7.39
N GLY A 70 3.73 -2.53 -7.32
CA GLY A 70 4.74 -3.54 -7.67
C GLY A 70 4.66 -4.76 -6.74
N GLU A 71 4.52 -4.52 -5.44
CA GLU A 71 4.52 -5.58 -4.44
C GLU A 71 3.25 -6.42 -4.47
N MET A 72 2.09 -5.80 -4.73
CA MET A 72 0.82 -6.50 -4.90
C MET A 72 0.84 -7.46 -6.09
N ARG A 73 1.54 -7.13 -7.18
CA ARG A 73 1.75 -8.05 -8.31
C ARG A 73 2.58 -9.28 -7.92
N ARG A 74 3.42 -9.16 -6.88
CA ARG A 74 4.20 -10.28 -6.33
C ARG A 74 3.40 -11.12 -5.34
N ILE A 75 2.66 -10.49 -4.42
CA ILE A 75 1.99 -11.18 -3.30
C ILE A 75 0.54 -11.61 -3.60
N ASP A 76 -0.11 -11.01 -4.60
CA ASP A 76 -1.44 -11.40 -5.07
C ASP A 76 -1.57 -11.23 -6.60
N PRO A 77 -0.74 -11.93 -7.40
CA PRO A 77 -0.70 -11.77 -8.86
C PRO A 77 -2.07 -11.99 -9.52
N ALA A 78 -2.89 -12.88 -8.97
CA ALA A 78 -4.22 -13.20 -9.51
C ALA A 78 -5.19 -12.00 -9.45
N ALA A 79 -5.06 -11.10 -8.47
CA ALA A 79 -5.89 -9.91 -8.35
C ALA A 79 -5.43 -8.77 -9.28
N TYR A 80 -4.24 -8.88 -9.88
CA TYR A 80 -3.57 -7.85 -10.67
C TYR A 80 -3.26 -8.29 -12.11
N GLN A 81 -3.85 -9.38 -12.59
CA GLN A 81 -3.80 -9.73 -14.02
C GLN A 81 -4.52 -8.66 -14.84
N ALA A 82 -3.92 -8.26 -15.96
CA ALA A 82 -4.58 -7.37 -16.92
C ALA A 82 -5.83 -8.07 -17.45
N LYS A 83 -6.95 -7.36 -17.46
CA LYS A 83 -8.11 -7.75 -18.27
C LYS A 83 -7.79 -7.57 -19.74
#